data_AF-I4MVR6-F1
#
_entry.id   AF-I4MVR6-F1
#
_cell.length_a   1.000
_cell.length_b   1.000
_cell.length_c   1.000
_cell.angle_alpha   90.00
_cell.angle_beta   90.00
_cell.angle_gamma   90.00
#
_symmetry.space_group_name_H-M   'P 1'
#
loop_
_entity.id
_entity.type
_entity.pdbx_description
1 polymer ?
#
loop_
_entity_poly.entity_id
_entity_poly.type
_entity_poly.pdbx_seq_one_letter_code
_entity_poly.pdbx_strand_id
1 'polypeptide(L)'
;MLKSVFSKDYRALLLWSSVIAVVLLLCAFIQKPLDALAWIQAVAVVIALMLAIAVPAIQRKQEAAAAHKKWREEQVGYARRLQYLVLEFQELLNQVGVSMAHWRATDRHRVQAGLQDYLHRLFESHKLDNNDDRIVIAHELRQVVNALIDELESGRSDRAVLLGLEKRLQKLTQRAQANALGAERT
;
A
#
# COMPACT_ATOMS: atom_id res chain seq x y z
N MET A 1 -27.83 12.38 8.97
CA MET A 1 -26.47 11.82 8.74
C MET A 1 -25.81 11.25 10.01
N LEU A 2 -26.57 10.79 11.02
CA LEU A 2 -26.06 10.37 12.35
C LEU A 2 -26.18 8.87 12.66
N LYS A 3 -26.61 8.04 11.70
CA LYS A 3 -26.90 6.60 11.94
C LYS A 3 -25.72 5.64 11.67
N SER A 4 -24.60 6.12 11.14
CA SER A 4 -23.51 5.26 10.63
C SER A 4 -22.30 5.09 11.57
N VAL A 5 -22.16 5.90 12.63
CA VAL A 5 -20.91 5.96 13.42
C VAL A 5 -20.88 4.96 14.59
N PHE A 6 -22.02 4.39 14.99
CA PHE A 6 -22.06 3.40 16.07
C PHE A 6 -21.70 2.01 15.56
N SER A 7 -20.40 1.71 15.56
CA SER A 7 -19.88 0.36 15.31
C SER A 7 -20.55 -0.66 16.25
N LYS A 8 -20.61 -1.91 15.80
CA LYS A 8 -21.23 -3.03 16.54
C LYS A 8 -20.70 -3.14 17.98
N ASP A 9 -19.45 -2.77 18.20
CA ASP A 9 -18.77 -2.81 19.50
C ASP A 9 -19.26 -1.73 20.47
N TYR A 10 -19.57 -0.52 19.99
CA TYR A 10 -20.18 0.51 20.83
C TYR A 10 -21.60 0.13 21.27
N ARG A 11 -22.36 -0.54 20.39
CA ARG A 11 -23.70 -1.04 20.73
C ARG A 11 -23.62 -2.12 21.79
N ALA A 12 -22.66 -3.03 21.69
CA ALA A 12 -22.43 -4.05 22.72
C ALA A 12 -22.04 -3.43 24.05
N LEU A 13 -21.16 -2.42 24.06
CA LEU A 13 -20.74 -1.74 25.29
C LEU A 13 -21.88 -1.00 25.97
N LEU A 14 -22.72 -0.30 25.19
CA LEU A 14 -23.94 0.36 25.66
C LEU A 14 -24.96 -0.65 26.21
N LEU A 15 -25.06 -1.82 25.59
CA LEU A 15 -25.95 -2.88 26.05
C LEU A 15 -25.48 -3.42 27.41
N TRP A 16 -24.19 -3.71 27.57
CA TRP A 16 -23.64 -4.19 28.82
C TRP A 16 -23.71 -3.13 29.93
N SER A 17 -23.39 -1.87 29.65
CA SER A 17 -23.50 -0.80 30.64
C SER A 17 -24.95 -0.54 31.07
N SER A 18 -25.90 -0.63 30.13
CA SER A 18 -27.33 -0.53 30.40
C SER A 18 -27.81 -1.70 31.28
N VAL A 19 -27.42 -2.93 30.97
CA VAL A 19 -27.78 -4.12 31.78
C VAL A 19 -27.23 -3.98 33.20
N ILE A 20 -25.98 -3.56 33.36
CA ILE A 20 -25.36 -3.36 34.68
C ILE A 20 -26.09 -2.24 35.45
N ALA A 21 -26.43 -1.13 34.80
CA ALA A 21 -27.18 -0.04 35.41
C ALA A 21 -28.58 -0.47 35.88
N VAL A 22 -29.29 -1.27 35.07
CA VAL A 22 -30.61 -1.80 35.42
C VAL A 22 -30.52 -2.77 36.61
N VAL A 23 -29.50 -3.64 36.65
CA VAL A 23 -29.28 -4.56 37.78
C VAL A 23 -28.96 -3.79 39.07
N LEU A 24 -28.12 -2.76 39.01
CA LEU A 24 -27.79 -1.91 40.16
C LEU A 24 -29.01 -1.11 40.65
N LEU A 25 -29.84 -0.59 39.74
CA LEU A 25 -31.11 0.07 40.08
C LEU A 25 -32.12 -0.87 40.72
N LEU A 26 -32.22 -2.11 40.24
CA LEU A 26 -33.07 -3.15 40.85
C LEU A 26 -32.60 -3.51 42.26
N CYS A 27 -31.29 -3.65 42.49
CA CYS A 27 -30.74 -3.87 43.84
C CYS A 27 -30.98 -2.68 44.76
N ALA A 28 -30.86 -1.45 44.27
CA ALA A 28 -31.12 -0.23 45.05
C ALA A 28 -32.61 -0.07 45.43
N PHE A 29 -33.54 -0.56 44.60
CA PHE A 29 -34.98 -0.53 44.92
C PHE A 29 -35.37 -1.48 46.06
N ILE A 30 -34.56 -2.53 46.30
CA ILE A 30 -34.80 -3.53 47.35
C ILE A 30 -34.29 -3.04 48.73
N GLN A 31 -33.34 -2.10 48.78
CA GLN A 31 -32.80 -1.53 50.02
C GLN A 31 -33.20 -0.04 50.15
N LYS A 32 -34.10 0.26 51.09
CA LYS A 32 -34.58 1.60 51.56
C LYS A 32 -34.20 2.86 50.74
N PRO A 33 -35.19 3.74 50.45
CA PRO A 33 -35.05 4.86 49.49
C PRO A 33 -34.15 6.04 49.90
N LEU A 34 -33.48 6.02 51.06
CA LEU A 34 -32.73 7.19 51.57
C LEU A 34 -31.33 7.38 50.93
N ASP A 35 -30.74 6.34 50.31
CA ASP A 35 -29.38 6.39 49.72
C ASP A 35 -29.36 6.41 48.18
N ALA A 36 -30.49 6.70 47.53
CA ALA A 36 -30.62 6.64 46.07
C ALA A 36 -29.57 7.49 45.32
N LEU A 37 -29.18 8.65 45.87
CA LEU A 37 -28.20 9.54 45.27
C LEU A 37 -26.77 8.94 45.29
N ALA A 38 -26.38 8.30 46.39
CA ALA A 38 -25.08 7.64 46.55
C ALA A 38 -24.96 6.43 45.60
N TRP A 39 -26.06 5.69 45.43
CA TRP A 39 -26.12 4.59 44.47
C TRP A 39 -26.02 5.06 43.02
N ILE A 40 -26.74 6.12 42.63
CA ILE A 40 -26.63 6.72 41.29
C ILE A 40 -25.19 7.16 41.00
N GLN A 41 -24.52 7.77 41.98
CA GLN A 41 -23.12 8.18 41.85
C GLN A 41 -22.19 6.98 41.69
N ALA A 42 -22.37 5.91 42.47
CA ALA A 42 -21.58 4.69 42.35
C ALA A 42 -21.74 4.03 40.96
N VAL A 43 -22.97 3.95 40.44
CA VAL A 43 -23.22 3.43 39.08
C VAL A 43 -22.55 4.31 38.02
N ALA A 44 -22.64 5.64 38.15
CA ALA A 44 -22.01 6.57 37.22
C ALA A 44 -20.48 6.40 37.20
N VAL A 45 -19.85 6.21 38.36
CA VAL A 45 -18.39 5.95 38.47
C VAL A 45 -18.01 4.64 37.80
N VAL A 46 -18.77 3.56 38.00
CA VAL A 46 -18.50 2.26 37.36
C VAL A 46 -18.61 2.37 35.84
N ILE A 47 -19.65 3.04 35.33
CA ILE A 47 -19.82 3.25 33.89
C ILE A 47 -18.68 4.12 33.33
N ALA A 48 -18.29 5.19 34.03
CA ALA A 48 -17.18 6.05 33.62
C ALA A 48 -15.86 5.27 33.58
N LEU A 49 -15.60 4.39 34.56
CA LEU A 49 -14.40 3.55 34.60
C LEU A 49 -14.38 2.54 33.46
N MET A 50 -15.54 1.91 33.16
CA MET A 50 -15.66 1.01 32.02
C MET A 50 -15.43 1.74 30.69
N LEU A 51 -15.99 2.94 30.51
CA LEU A 51 -15.75 3.75 29.31
C LEU A 51 -14.29 4.17 29.18
N ALA A 52 -13.65 4.56 30.30
CA ALA A 52 -12.24 4.95 30.32
C ALA A 52 -11.29 3.82 29.89
N ILE A 53 -11.64 2.55 30.14
CA ILE A 53 -10.85 1.38 29.71
C ILE A 53 -11.23 0.93 28.30
N ALA A 54 -12.53 0.88 28.01
CA ALA A 54 -13.05 0.34 26.76
C ALA A 54 -12.75 1.22 25.55
N VAL A 55 -12.88 2.55 25.70
CA VAL A 55 -12.69 3.48 24.58
C VAL A 55 -11.26 3.43 24.03
N PRO A 56 -10.19 3.51 24.85
CA PRO A 56 -8.82 3.36 24.34
C PRO A 56 -8.55 1.97 23.73
N ALA A 57 -9.12 0.92 24.30
CA ALA A 57 -8.96 -0.44 23.76
C ALA A 57 -9.59 -0.57 22.36
N ILE A 58 -10.76 0.03 22.14
CA ILE A 58 -11.43 0.07 20.83
C ILE A 58 -10.65 0.95 19.86
N GLN A 59 -10.19 2.13 20.29
CA GLN A 59 -9.39 3.04 19.47
C GLN A 59 -8.10 2.35 18.97
N ARG A 60 -7.37 1.66 19.84
CA ARG A 60 -6.18 0.89 19.45
C ARG A 60 -6.48 -0.17 18.38
N LYS A 61 -7.61 -0.87 18.49
CA LYS A 61 -8.03 -1.84 17.48
C LYS A 61 -8.34 -1.17 16.13
N GLN A 62 -9.00 -0.01 16.16
CA GLN A 62 -9.33 0.75 14.94
C GLN A 62 -8.07 1.34 14.29
N GLU A 63 -7.17 1.90 15.08
CA GLU A 63 -5.87 2.41 14.62
C GLU A 63 -5.03 1.30 13.99
N ALA A 64 -4.97 0.12 14.61
CA ALA A 64 -4.28 -1.03 14.03
C ALA A 64 -4.90 -1.48 12.70
N ALA A 65 -6.23 -1.53 12.61
CA ALA A 65 -6.93 -1.87 11.37
C ALA A 65 -6.70 -0.82 10.26
N ALA A 66 -6.71 0.47 10.61
CA ALA A 66 -6.45 1.57 9.68
C ALA A 66 -4.99 1.56 9.21
N ALA A 67 -4.04 1.35 10.11
CA ALA A 67 -2.62 1.23 9.79
C ALA A 67 -2.37 0.02 8.87
N HIS A 68 -3.00 -1.12 9.14
CA HIS A 68 -2.88 -2.29 8.28
C HIS A 68 -3.48 -2.06 6.89
N LYS A 69 -4.64 -1.38 6.81
CA LYS A 69 -5.23 -1.00 5.53
C LYS A 69 -4.30 -0.08 4.73
N LYS A 70 -3.77 0.96 5.36
CA LYS A 70 -2.83 1.90 4.73
C LYS A 70 -1.57 1.18 4.23
N TRP A 71 -1.00 0.30 5.05
CA TRP A 71 0.14 -0.52 4.67
C TRP A 71 -0.16 -1.35 3.41
N ARG A 72 -1.31 -2.01 3.34
CA ARG A 72 -1.71 -2.77 2.14
C ARG A 72 -1.86 -1.89 0.90
N GLU A 73 -2.51 -0.74 1.02
CA GLU A 73 -2.65 0.21 -0.08
C GLU A 73 -1.29 0.68 -0.60
N GLU A 74 -0.32 0.92 0.30
CA GLU A 74 1.06 1.22 -0.08
C GLU A 74 1.72 0.05 -0.82
N GLN A 75 1.60 -1.19 -0.32
CA GLN A 75 2.15 -2.38 -0.97
C GLN A 75 1.61 -2.59 -2.39
N VAL A 76 0.29 -2.47 -2.56
CA VAL A 76 -0.37 -2.55 -3.88
C VAL A 76 0.10 -1.40 -4.77
N GLY A 77 0.20 -0.19 -4.22
CA GLY A 77 0.66 1.00 -4.93
C GLY A 77 2.08 0.86 -5.47
N TYR A 78 3.02 0.34 -4.69
CA TYR A 78 4.38 0.05 -5.15
C TYR A 78 4.39 -1.02 -6.25
N ALA A 79 3.69 -2.14 -6.05
CA ALA A 79 3.64 -3.23 -7.02
C ALA A 79 3.05 -2.79 -8.37
N ARG A 80 1.99 -1.97 -8.35
CA ARG A 80 1.39 -1.40 -9.56
C ARG A 80 2.31 -0.40 -10.25
N ARG A 81 2.96 0.50 -9.50
CA ARG A 81 3.94 1.45 -10.06
C ARG A 81 5.09 0.72 -10.78
N LEU A 82 5.61 -0.33 -10.17
CA LEU A 82 6.65 -1.16 -10.80
C LEU A 82 6.14 -1.80 -12.10
N GLN A 83 4.94 -2.36 -12.10
CA GLN A 83 4.31 -2.92 -13.28
C GLN A 83 4.18 -1.89 -14.41
N TYR A 84 3.73 -0.68 -14.10
CA TYR A 84 3.63 0.40 -15.09
C TYR A 84 4.98 0.79 -15.67
N LEU A 85 6.00 0.94 -14.84
CA LEU A 85 7.35 1.27 -15.31
C LEU A 85 7.92 0.20 -16.23
N VAL A 86 7.71 -1.08 -15.91
CA VAL A 86 8.17 -2.19 -16.76
C VAL A 86 7.46 -2.16 -18.13
N LEU A 87 6.15 -1.88 -18.15
CA LEU A 87 5.39 -1.76 -19.39
C LEU A 87 5.78 -0.52 -20.21
N GLU A 88 6.01 0.62 -19.55
CA GLU A 88 6.53 1.86 -20.18
C GLU A 88 7.86 1.57 -20.88
N PHE A 89 8.77 0.87 -20.20
CA PHE A 89 10.05 0.52 -20.80
C PHE A 89 9.93 -0.52 -21.93
N GLN A 90 8.96 -1.43 -21.84
CA GLN A 90 8.67 -2.37 -22.92
C GLN A 90 8.21 -1.66 -24.18
N GLU A 91 7.37 -0.64 -24.04
CA GLU A 91 6.96 0.20 -25.16
C GLU A 91 8.14 1.00 -25.73
N LEU A 92 8.97 1.59 -24.88
CA LEU A 92 10.18 2.30 -25.31
C LEU A 92 11.15 1.38 -26.06
N LEU A 93 11.40 0.16 -25.55
CA LEU A 93 12.29 -0.82 -26.20
C LEU A 93 11.76 -1.23 -27.58
N ASN A 94 10.45 -1.44 -27.71
CA ASN A 94 9.82 -1.74 -28.99
C ASN A 94 9.96 -0.58 -29.99
N GLN A 95 9.76 0.65 -29.53
CA GLN A 95 9.95 1.85 -30.36
C GLN A 95 11.41 1.97 -30.83
N VAL A 96 12.36 1.74 -29.93
CA VAL A 96 13.80 1.72 -30.25
C VAL A 96 14.08 0.63 -31.29
N GLY A 97 13.62 -0.61 -31.06
CA GLY A 97 13.88 -1.74 -31.96
C GLY A 97 13.41 -1.52 -33.41
N VAL A 98 12.31 -0.80 -33.61
CA VAL A 98 11.79 -0.48 -34.95
C VAL A 98 12.57 0.64 -35.63
N SER A 99 13.02 1.63 -34.87
CA SER A 99 13.50 2.90 -35.43
C SER A 99 15.01 3.13 -35.35
N MET A 100 15.75 2.34 -34.55
CA MET A 100 17.19 2.49 -34.30
C MET A 100 18.06 2.48 -35.56
N ALA A 101 17.69 1.70 -36.58
CA ALA A 101 18.41 1.63 -37.85
C ALA A 101 18.42 2.96 -38.62
N HIS A 102 17.46 3.85 -38.37
CA HIS A 102 17.29 5.12 -39.08
C HIS A 102 17.65 6.33 -38.20
N TRP A 103 18.04 6.11 -36.94
CA TRP A 103 18.29 7.18 -35.99
C TRP A 103 19.58 7.92 -36.28
N ARG A 104 19.50 9.26 -36.27
CA ARG A 104 20.67 10.13 -36.25
C ARG A 104 21.25 10.17 -34.83
N ALA A 105 22.48 10.69 -34.69
CA ALA A 105 23.12 10.87 -33.40
C ALA A 105 22.25 11.69 -32.41
N THR A 106 21.59 12.75 -32.90
CA THR A 106 20.69 13.58 -32.08
C THR A 106 19.51 12.80 -31.51
N ASP A 107 18.92 11.88 -32.29
CA ASP A 107 17.79 11.06 -31.83
C ASP A 107 18.23 10.08 -30.74
N ARG A 108 19.40 9.46 -30.92
CA ARG A 108 20.02 8.56 -29.92
C ARG A 108 20.26 9.27 -28.60
N HIS A 109 20.84 10.48 -28.64
CA HIS A 109 21.06 11.28 -27.44
C HIS A 109 19.76 11.70 -26.75
N ARG A 110 18.72 12.04 -27.50
CA ARG A 110 17.41 12.37 -26.92
C ARG A 110 16.79 11.19 -26.19
N VAL A 111 16.88 10.00 -26.78
CA VAL A 111 16.37 8.77 -26.16
C VAL A 111 17.19 8.39 -24.93
N GLN A 112 18.52 8.54 -24.97
CA GLN A 112 19.38 8.34 -23.80
C GLN A 112 18.98 9.26 -22.63
N ALA A 113 18.76 10.54 -22.89
CA ALA A 113 18.29 11.47 -21.85
C ALA A 113 16.96 11.00 -21.25
N GLY A 114 16.01 10.56 -22.09
CA GLY A 114 14.74 9.99 -21.63
C GLY A 114 14.90 8.70 -20.81
N LEU A 115 15.87 7.85 -21.15
CA LEU A 115 16.19 6.64 -20.36
C LEU A 115 16.85 6.97 -19.02
N GLN A 116 17.68 8.02 -18.95
CA GLN A 116 18.22 8.50 -17.68
C GLN A 116 17.13 9.07 -16.77
N ASP A 117 16.19 9.84 -17.32
CA ASP A 117 15.03 10.32 -16.58
C ASP A 117 14.13 9.16 -16.11
N TYR A 118 13.97 8.13 -16.94
CA TYR A 118 13.28 6.91 -16.57
C TYR A 118 13.96 6.19 -15.40
N LEU A 119 15.29 6.04 -15.42
CA LEU A 119 16.05 5.44 -14.32
C LEU A 119 15.91 6.24 -13.02
N HIS A 120 15.91 7.57 -13.11
CA HIS A 120 15.69 8.43 -11.96
C HIS A 120 14.29 8.21 -11.37
N ARG A 121 13.24 8.17 -12.20
CA ARG A 121 11.86 7.86 -11.78
C ARG A 121 11.73 6.47 -11.16
N LEU A 122 12.40 5.46 -11.74
CA LEU A 122 12.41 4.10 -11.21
C LEU A 122 13.01 4.06 -9.79
N PHE A 123 14.11 4.77 -9.57
CA PHE A 123 14.74 4.87 -8.26
C PHE A 123 13.85 5.61 -7.24
N GLU A 124 13.38 6.83 -7.57
CA GLU A 124 12.59 7.63 -6.64
C GLU A 124 11.26 6.96 -6.27
N SER A 125 10.64 6.24 -7.21
CA SER A 125 9.37 5.54 -6.96
C SER A 125 9.48 4.33 -6.01
N HIS A 126 10.67 3.77 -5.81
CA HIS A 126 10.92 2.57 -5.00
C HIS A 126 11.94 2.79 -3.87
N LYS A 127 12.34 4.03 -3.61
CA LYS A 127 13.35 4.39 -2.60
C LYS A 127 13.00 3.94 -1.17
N LEU A 128 11.71 3.93 -0.84
CA LEU A 128 11.19 3.54 0.48
C LEU A 128 10.55 2.14 0.46
N ASP A 129 10.69 1.41 -0.65
CA ASP A 129 10.14 0.07 -0.78
C ASP A 129 11.08 -0.96 -0.15
N ASN A 130 10.54 -1.74 0.79
CA ASN A 130 11.29 -2.75 1.56
C ASN A 130 10.93 -4.19 1.13
N ASN A 131 10.27 -4.38 0.00
CA ASN A 131 9.93 -5.71 -0.50
C ASN A 131 11.07 -6.27 -1.37
N ASP A 132 11.67 -7.36 -0.92
CA ASP A 132 12.84 -7.96 -1.58
C ASP A 132 12.61 -8.31 -3.05
N ASP A 133 11.47 -8.90 -3.41
CA ASP A 133 11.18 -9.28 -4.80
C ASP A 133 11.04 -8.04 -5.69
N ARG A 134 10.40 -6.98 -5.21
CA ARG A 134 10.30 -5.71 -5.96
C ARG A 134 11.65 -5.01 -6.10
N ILE A 135 12.49 -5.05 -5.07
CA ILE A 135 13.87 -4.54 -5.13
C ILE A 135 14.66 -5.29 -6.21
N VAL A 136 14.54 -6.63 -6.26
CA VAL A 136 15.20 -7.44 -7.28
C VAL A 136 14.69 -7.11 -8.68
N ILE A 137 13.37 -7.01 -8.87
CA ILE A 137 12.77 -6.65 -10.17
C ILE A 137 13.25 -5.26 -10.61
N ALA A 138 13.24 -4.26 -9.71
CA ALA A 138 13.71 -2.91 -10.02
C ALA A 138 15.21 -2.88 -10.36
N HIS A 139 16.02 -3.68 -9.67
CA HIS A 139 17.45 -3.82 -9.96
C HIS A 139 17.68 -4.47 -11.34
N GLU A 140 17.02 -5.57 -11.64
CA GLU A 140 17.11 -6.24 -12.94
C GLU A 140 16.62 -5.32 -14.07
N LEU A 141 15.54 -4.56 -13.86
CA LEU A 141 15.04 -3.57 -14.81
C LEU A 141 16.08 -2.48 -15.09
N ARG A 142 16.73 -1.95 -14.05
CA ARG A 142 17.83 -0.99 -14.19
C ARG A 142 18.97 -1.56 -15.02
N GLN A 143 19.34 -2.82 -14.85
CA GLN A 143 20.39 -3.45 -15.66
C GLN A 143 19.99 -3.53 -17.14
N VAL A 144 18.74 -3.89 -17.46
CA VAL A 144 18.27 -3.96 -18.85
C VAL A 144 18.23 -2.56 -19.48
N VAL A 145 17.81 -1.53 -18.73
CA VAL A 145 17.80 -0.15 -19.20
C VAL A 145 19.21 0.36 -19.46
N ASN A 146 20.16 0.13 -18.53
CA ASN A 146 21.56 0.52 -18.73
C ASN A 146 22.16 -0.18 -19.95
N ALA A 147 21.89 -1.48 -20.15
CA ALA A 147 22.37 -2.18 -21.33
C ALA A 147 21.80 -1.58 -22.63
N LEU A 148 20.56 -1.06 -22.64
CA LEU A 148 20.03 -0.33 -23.79
C LEU A 148 20.74 1.01 -24.00
N ILE A 149 21.07 1.74 -22.92
CA ILE A 149 21.84 2.98 -23.00
C ILE A 149 23.22 2.70 -23.62
N ASP A 150 23.91 1.66 -23.16
CA ASP A 150 25.22 1.25 -23.66
C ASP A 150 25.16 0.89 -25.16
N GLU A 151 24.12 0.18 -25.60
CA GLU A 151 23.90 -0.11 -27.02
C GLU A 151 23.68 1.17 -27.85
N LEU A 152 22.94 2.14 -27.31
CA LEU A 152 22.75 3.44 -27.95
C LEU A 152 24.05 4.26 -28.03
N GLU A 153 24.93 4.18 -27.03
CA GLU A 153 26.25 4.82 -27.02
C GLU A 153 27.20 4.18 -28.02
N SER A 154 27.21 2.85 -28.11
CA SER A 154 28.08 2.10 -29.03
C SER A 154 27.82 2.46 -30.50
N GLY A 155 26.60 2.93 -30.77
CA GLY A 155 26.10 3.30 -32.08
C GLY A 155 25.91 2.12 -33.04
N ARG A 156 26.20 0.89 -32.59
CA ARG A 156 25.96 -0.36 -33.30
C ARG A 156 24.56 -0.82 -32.96
N SER A 157 23.74 -1.09 -33.97
CA SER A 157 22.44 -1.72 -33.77
C SER A 157 22.59 -3.23 -33.89
N ASP A 158 23.07 -3.90 -32.83
CA ASP A 158 23.09 -5.36 -32.82
C ASP A 158 21.68 -5.89 -32.51
N ARG A 159 21.03 -6.43 -33.54
CA ARG A 159 19.71 -7.03 -33.43
C ARG A 159 19.69 -8.20 -32.44
N ALA A 160 20.79 -8.93 -32.28
CA ALA A 160 20.87 -10.03 -31.33
C ALA A 160 20.80 -9.50 -29.88
N VAL A 161 21.45 -8.37 -29.59
CA VAL A 161 21.40 -7.74 -28.26
C VAL A 161 20.00 -7.23 -27.96
N LEU A 162 19.36 -6.52 -28.89
CA LEU A 162 17.99 -6.02 -28.72
C LEU A 162 16.99 -7.16 -28.45
N LEU A 163 17.09 -8.28 -29.18
CA LEU A 163 16.27 -9.47 -28.93
C LEU A 163 16.58 -10.11 -27.56
N GLY A 164 17.83 -10.06 -27.11
CA GLY A 164 18.23 -10.50 -25.78
C GLY A 164 17.61 -9.63 -24.67
N LEU A 165 17.66 -8.31 -24.83
CA LEU A 165 17.03 -7.35 -23.92
C LEU A 165 15.51 -7.54 -23.88
N GLU A 166 14.87 -7.73 -25.03
CA GLU A 166 13.44 -7.97 -25.12
C GLU A 166 13.03 -9.24 -24.34
N LYS A 167 13.76 -10.35 -24.49
CA LYS A 167 13.49 -11.59 -23.74
C LYS A 167 13.66 -11.40 -22.24
N ARG A 168 14.68 -10.67 -21.80
CA ARG A 168 14.88 -10.36 -20.37
C ARG A 168 13.73 -9.50 -19.85
N LEU A 169 13.31 -8.51 -20.62
CA LEU A 169 12.21 -7.63 -20.28
C LEU A 169 10.86 -8.37 -20.21
N GLN A 170 10.57 -9.27 -21.15
CA GLN A 170 9.37 -10.10 -21.11
C GLN A 170 9.27 -10.91 -19.80
N LYS A 171 10.38 -11.48 -19.32
CA LYS A 171 10.42 -12.17 -18.03
C LYS A 171 10.16 -11.22 -16.86
N LEU A 172 10.71 -10.01 -16.91
CA LEU A 172 10.47 -8.97 -15.91
C LEU A 172 9.00 -8.52 -15.90
N THR A 173 8.38 -8.35 -17.06
CA THR A 173 6.96 -8.00 -17.18
C THR A 173 6.08 -9.06 -16.51
N GLN A 174 6.36 -10.35 -16.76
CA GLN A 174 5.63 -11.44 -16.13
C GLN A 174 5.80 -11.45 -14.60
N ARG A 175 7.02 -11.24 -14.09
CA ARG A 175 7.29 -11.17 -12.65
C ARG A 175 6.61 -9.96 -12.01
N ALA A 176 6.70 -8.78 -12.62
CA ALA A 176 6.06 -7.57 -12.12
C ALA A 176 4.53 -7.70 -12.11
N GLN A 177 3.94 -8.32 -13.13
CA GLN A 177 2.51 -8.61 -13.17
C GLN A 177 2.10 -9.61 -12.09
N ALA A 178 2.88 -10.68 -11.87
CA ALA A 178 2.63 -11.64 -10.80
C ALA A 178 2.72 -10.98 -9.42
N ASN A 179 3.71 -10.11 -9.20
CA ASN A 179 3.88 -9.36 -7.96
C ASN A 179 2.68 -8.42 -7.70
N ALA A 180 2.23 -7.69 -8.72
CA ALA A 180 1.05 -6.82 -8.62
C ALA A 180 -0.23 -7.61 -8.29
N LEU A 181 -0.47 -8.74 -8.99
CA LEU A 181 -1.62 -9.62 -8.69
C LEU A 181 -1.51 -10.26 -7.30
N GLY A 182 -0.31 -10.56 -6.84
CA GLY A 182 -0.05 -11.06 -5.50
C GLY A 182 -0.40 -10.02 -4.43
N ALA A 183 0.06 -8.78 -4.60
CA ALA A 183 -0.21 -7.68 -3.68
C ALA A 183 -1.71 -7.34 -3.57
N GLU A 184 -2.48 -7.49 -4.65
CA GLU A 184 -3.93 -7.25 -4.64
C GLU A 184 -4.72 -8.32 -3.87
N ARG A 185 -4.15 -9.51 -3.68
CA ARG A 185 -4.79 -10.63 -2.99
C ARG A 185 -4.50 -10.66 -1.48
N THR A 186 -3.55 -9.88 -1.00
CA THR A 186 -3.17 -9.74 0.43
C THR A 186 -3.92 -8.61 1.11
#